data_AF-A0A4Y9FBE6-F1
#
_entry.id   AF-A0A4Y9FBE6-F1
#
_cell.length_a   1.000
_cell.length_b   1.000
_cell.length_c   1.000
_cell.angle_alpha   90.00
_cell.angle_beta   90.00
_cell.angle_gamma   90.00
#
_symmetry.space_group_name_H-M   'P 1'
#
loop_
_entity.id
_entity.type
_entity.pdbx_description
1 polymer ?
#
loop_
_entity_poly.entity_id
_entity_poly.type
_entity_poly.pdbx_seq_one_letter_code
_entity_poly.pdbx_strand_id
1 'polypeptide(L)'
;MMQNLLLLLLILAYLSTLAMSTGHLAQWYALTLGGLPPWLAWGLAASLEFTAFLLSLLSNSTLRGSAWAGGGALAALGLVWMGNALSMHRGAPGVPLWETLAMSLFVPVGTYVVGKVVGEMLRVRPVQEGWNPGVRKPAPRSEHPLLPAEQDPHLAERLPPIAEQATEQRPLVHEQNGPFAERLREEPERALHPLEREARVRLSERKVETERSLELEVDERGLAILNTLRSANAPLSLSELSRRTGIPKSTVHAKLNALAEAGVVVRSEEGWTLKEGSDA
;
A
#
# COMPACT_ATOMS: atom_id res chain seq x y z
N MET A 1 7.92 -5.58 33.66
CA MET A 1 6.45 -5.32 33.70
C MET A 1 6.01 -4.40 32.57
N MET A 2 6.63 -3.22 32.39
CA MET A 2 6.30 -2.27 31.31
C MET A 2 6.46 -2.86 29.89
N GLN A 3 7.51 -3.64 29.62
CA GLN A 3 7.71 -4.30 28.33
C GLN A 3 6.57 -5.27 27.96
N ASN A 4 6.11 -6.07 28.91
CA ASN A 4 5.01 -7.02 28.68
C ASN A 4 3.68 -6.28 28.45
N LEU A 5 3.45 -5.16 29.14
CA LEU A 5 2.29 -4.32 28.93
C LEU A 5 2.32 -3.68 27.53
N LEU A 6 3.45 -3.11 27.11
CA LEU A 6 3.62 -2.55 25.76
C LEU A 6 3.43 -3.62 24.68
N LEU A 7 3.99 -4.81 24.88
CA LEU A 7 3.82 -5.93 23.95
C LEU A 7 2.35 -6.38 23.86
N LEU A 8 1.65 -6.45 25.00
CA LEU A 8 0.21 -6.77 25.03
C LEU A 8 -0.62 -5.69 24.32
N LEU A 9 -0.37 -4.41 24.58
CA LEU A 9 -1.04 -3.29 23.91
C LEU A 9 -0.79 -3.29 22.41
N LEU A 10 0.43 -3.60 21.99
CA LEU A 10 0.82 -3.69 20.58
C LEU A 10 0.12 -4.87 19.88
N ILE A 11 0.04 -6.03 20.53
CA ILE A 11 -0.75 -7.17 20.05
C ILE A 11 -2.23 -6.81 19.96
N LEU A 12 -2.78 -6.10 20.94
CA LEU A 12 -4.19 -5.72 20.94
C LEU A 12 -4.52 -4.72 19.81
N ALA A 13 -3.67 -3.70 19.64
CA ALA A 13 -3.77 -2.76 18.53
C ALA A 13 -3.72 -3.50 17.19
N TYR A 14 -2.82 -4.49 17.09
CA TYR A 14 -2.69 -5.32 15.90
C TYR A 14 -3.93 -6.17 15.62
N LEU A 15 -4.46 -6.86 16.63
CA LEU A 15 -5.69 -7.65 16.48
C LEU A 15 -6.87 -6.79 16.04
N SER A 16 -6.95 -5.54 16.52
CA SER A 16 -7.95 -4.57 16.07
C SER A 16 -7.78 -4.23 14.59
N THR A 17 -6.56 -3.92 14.15
CA THR A 17 -6.27 -3.66 12.73
C THR A 17 -6.58 -4.87 11.84
N LEU A 18 -6.24 -6.08 12.32
CA LEU A 18 -6.48 -7.32 11.59
C LEU A 18 -7.98 -7.61 11.46
N ALA A 19 -8.76 -7.40 12.52
CA ALA A 19 -10.21 -7.58 12.48
C ALA A 19 -10.89 -6.63 11.50
N MET A 20 -10.51 -5.34 11.53
CA MET A 20 -11.03 -4.33 10.59
C MET A 20 -10.66 -4.66 9.14
N SER A 21 -9.40 -5.00 8.91
CA SER A 21 -8.89 -5.39 7.59
C SER A 21 -9.58 -6.64 7.05
N THR A 22 -9.74 -7.67 7.88
CA THR A 22 -10.44 -8.91 7.52
C THR A 22 -11.88 -8.62 7.07
N GLY A 23 -12.58 -7.70 7.74
CA GLY A 23 -13.95 -7.31 7.38
C GLY A 23 -14.04 -6.70 5.98
N HIS A 24 -13.16 -5.75 5.66
CA HIS A 24 -13.09 -5.16 4.32
C HIS A 24 -12.72 -6.20 3.27
N LEU A 25 -11.76 -7.06 3.55
CA LEU A 25 -11.31 -8.06 2.59
C LEU A 25 -12.38 -9.15 2.35
N ALA A 26 -13.14 -9.51 3.38
CA ALA A 26 -14.30 -10.39 3.26
C ALA A 26 -15.41 -9.75 2.40
N GLN A 27 -15.67 -8.45 2.57
CA GLN A 27 -16.60 -7.71 1.73
C GLN A 27 -16.13 -7.66 0.28
N TRP A 28 -14.82 -7.48 0.04
CA TRP A 28 -14.25 -7.54 -1.30
C TRP A 28 -14.45 -8.92 -1.94
N TYR A 29 -14.21 -10.02 -1.22
CA TYR A 29 -14.48 -11.36 -1.75
C TYR A 29 -15.95 -11.59 -2.07
N ALA A 30 -16.85 -11.18 -1.17
CA ALA A 30 -18.29 -11.31 -1.37
C ALA A 30 -18.76 -10.57 -2.63
N LEU A 31 -18.28 -9.33 -2.83
CA LEU A 31 -18.62 -8.51 -3.99
C LEU A 31 -17.98 -9.01 -5.29
N THR A 32 -16.75 -9.51 -5.23
CA THR A 32 -16.02 -9.96 -6.42
C THR A 32 -16.50 -11.31 -6.93
N LEU A 33 -16.83 -12.23 -6.02
CA LEU A 33 -17.16 -13.62 -6.36
C LEU A 33 -18.68 -13.86 -6.49
N GLY A 34 -19.50 -12.83 -6.29
CA GLY A 34 -20.93 -12.79 -6.68
C GLY A 34 -21.89 -13.75 -5.96
N GLY A 35 -21.39 -14.71 -5.18
CA GLY A 35 -22.21 -15.73 -4.51
C GLY A 35 -21.48 -16.54 -3.45
N LEU A 36 -20.34 -16.04 -2.94
CA LEU A 36 -19.59 -16.77 -1.92
C LEU A 36 -20.33 -16.71 -0.57
N PRO A 37 -20.57 -17.85 0.10
CA PRO A 37 -21.11 -17.85 1.45
C PRO A 37 -20.31 -16.93 2.39
N PRO A 38 -20.95 -16.10 3.23
CA PRO A 38 -20.24 -15.10 4.05
C PRO A 38 -19.12 -15.68 4.89
N TRP A 39 -19.31 -16.85 5.48
CA TRP A 39 -18.30 -17.53 6.30
C TRP A 39 -17.05 -17.93 5.51
N LEU A 40 -17.17 -18.27 4.22
CA LEU A 40 -16.03 -18.55 3.35
C LEU A 40 -15.26 -17.27 3.02
N ALA A 41 -15.96 -16.16 2.81
CA ALA A 41 -15.32 -14.88 2.53
C ALA A 41 -14.49 -14.41 3.73
N TRP A 42 -15.05 -14.55 4.94
CA TRP A 42 -14.33 -14.32 6.20
C TRP A 42 -13.16 -15.28 6.39
N GLY A 43 -13.33 -16.56 6.08
CA GLY A 43 -12.26 -17.56 6.16
C GLY A 43 -11.09 -17.26 5.23
N LEU A 44 -11.38 -16.92 3.96
CA LEU A 44 -10.38 -16.53 2.98
C LEU A 44 -9.64 -15.25 3.40
N ALA A 45 -10.38 -14.22 3.83
CA ALA A 45 -9.80 -12.98 4.32
C ALA A 45 -8.87 -13.22 5.52
N ALA A 46 -9.35 -13.95 6.53
CA ALA A 46 -8.57 -14.25 7.73
C ALA A 46 -7.33 -15.09 7.40
N SER A 47 -7.44 -16.06 6.48
CA SER A 47 -6.30 -16.90 6.07
C SER A 47 -5.20 -16.10 5.38
N LEU A 48 -5.58 -15.12 4.55
CA LEU A 48 -4.64 -14.26 3.82
C LEU A 48 -3.93 -13.31 4.78
N GLU A 49 -4.68 -12.65 5.67
CA GLU A 49 -4.14 -11.79 6.73
C GLU A 49 -3.17 -12.53 7.64
N PHE A 50 -3.56 -13.72 8.10
CA PHE A 50 -2.73 -14.57 8.96
C PHE A 50 -1.44 -15.01 8.24
N THR A 51 -1.54 -15.31 6.94
CA THR A 51 -0.36 -15.66 6.13
C THR A 51 0.58 -14.48 5.97
N ALA A 52 0.06 -13.29 5.66
CA ALA A 52 0.84 -12.06 5.56
C ALA A 52 1.55 -11.73 6.89
N PHE A 53 0.83 -11.92 8.00
CA PHE A 53 1.37 -11.76 9.34
C PHE A 53 2.51 -12.73 9.65
N LEU A 54 2.29 -14.03 9.43
CA LEU A 54 3.30 -15.05 9.70
C LEU A 54 4.53 -14.81 8.85
N LEU A 55 4.38 -14.48 7.57
CA LEU A 55 5.51 -14.16 6.69
C LEU A 55 6.26 -12.92 7.17
N SER A 56 5.55 -11.88 7.64
CA SER A 56 6.17 -10.68 8.23
C SER A 56 6.97 -11.01 9.50
N LEU A 57 6.39 -11.84 10.39
CA LEU A 57 7.09 -12.32 11.59
C LEU A 57 8.30 -13.19 11.24
N LEU A 58 8.18 -14.16 10.33
CA LEU A 58 9.27 -15.05 9.91
C LEU A 58 10.41 -14.26 9.25
N SER A 59 10.07 -13.30 8.38
CA SER A 59 11.04 -12.40 7.74
C SER A 59 11.86 -11.62 8.77
N ASN A 60 11.23 -11.23 9.88
CA ASN A 60 11.87 -10.43 10.91
C ASN A 60 12.42 -11.25 12.10
N SER A 61 12.09 -12.53 12.29
CA SER A 61 12.57 -13.33 13.42
C SER A 61 13.67 -14.33 13.02
N THR A 62 13.33 -15.37 12.25
CA THR A 62 14.17 -16.55 11.99
C THR A 62 14.84 -16.54 10.62
N LEU A 63 14.22 -15.95 9.60
CA LEU A 63 14.73 -15.98 8.22
C LEU A 63 15.26 -14.62 7.75
N ARG A 64 15.95 -13.91 8.66
CA ARG A 64 16.49 -12.58 8.37
C ARG A 64 17.50 -12.66 7.22
N GLY A 65 17.20 -12.00 6.11
CA GLY A 65 18.04 -12.03 4.90
C GLY A 65 17.57 -12.98 3.80
N SER A 66 16.54 -13.81 4.05
CA SER A 66 15.89 -14.57 2.98
C SER A 66 15.09 -13.62 2.08
N ALA A 67 15.53 -13.49 0.82
CA ALA A 67 14.80 -12.74 -0.20
C ALA A 67 13.36 -13.27 -0.38
N TRP A 68 13.14 -14.57 -0.15
CA TRP A 68 11.82 -15.20 -0.23
C TRP A 68 10.91 -14.83 0.93
N ALA A 69 11.44 -14.79 2.16
CA ALA A 69 10.63 -14.39 3.32
C ALA A 69 10.30 -12.89 3.29
N GLY A 70 11.29 -12.05 2.93
CA GLY A 70 11.08 -10.62 2.76
C GLY A 70 10.15 -10.28 1.61
N GLY A 71 10.42 -10.81 0.41
CA GLY A 71 9.60 -10.59 -0.77
C GLY A 71 8.19 -11.17 -0.62
N GLY A 72 8.06 -12.37 -0.06
CA GLY A 72 6.77 -13.01 0.22
C GLY A 72 5.92 -12.21 1.22
N ALA A 73 6.53 -11.67 2.28
CA ALA A 73 5.82 -10.81 3.22
C ALA A 73 5.32 -9.52 2.56
N LEU A 74 6.16 -8.85 1.75
CA LEU A 74 5.76 -7.65 1.02
C LEU A 74 4.65 -7.93 -0.02
N ALA A 75 4.75 -9.05 -0.73
CA ALA A 75 3.73 -9.46 -1.71
C ALA A 75 2.39 -9.75 -1.02
N ALA A 76 2.40 -10.50 0.09
CA ALA A 76 1.21 -10.79 0.87
C ALA A 76 0.59 -9.51 1.45
N LEU A 77 1.42 -8.59 1.97
CA LEU A 77 0.98 -7.29 2.47
C LEU A 77 0.37 -6.42 1.35
N GLY A 78 0.96 -6.45 0.16
CA GLY A 78 0.43 -5.77 -1.03
C GLY A 78 -0.94 -6.30 -1.45
N LEU A 79 -1.14 -7.63 -1.38
CA LEU A 79 -2.44 -8.26 -1.66
C LEU A 79 -3.51 -7.85 -0.63
N VAL A 80 -3.16 -7.89 0.67
CA VAL A 80 -4.03 -7.39 1.74
C VAL A 80 -4.44 -5.94 1.47
N TRP A 81 -3.45 -5.08 1.24
CA TRP A 81 -3.67 -3.66 1.03
C TRP A 81 -4.56 -3.40 -0.19
N MET A 82 -4.28 -4.06 -1.32
CA MET A 82 -5.08 -3.95 -2.54
C MET A 82 -6.53 -4.38 -2.31
N GLY A 83 -6.74 -5.50 -1.61
CA GLY A 83 -8.09 -5.99 -1.27
C GLY A 83 -8.88 -4.97 -0.45
N ASN A 84 -8.24 -4.38 0.56
CA ASN A 84 -8.85 -3.34 1.38
C ASN A 84 -9.15 -2.06 0.60
N ALA A 85 -8.21 -1.59 -0.21
CA ALA A 85 -8.39 -0.41 -1.03
C ALA A 85 -9.58 -0.57 -1.98
N LEU A 86 -9.66 -1.72 -2.67
CA LEU A 86 -10.76 -2.02 -3.58
C LEU A 86 -12.09 -2.20 -2.83
N SER A 87 -12.08 -2.78 -1.63
CA SER A 87 -13.29 -2.84 -0.79
C SER A 87 -13.78 -1.45 -0.42
N MET A 88 -12.89 -0.56 0.02
CA MET A 88 -13.23 0.80 0.43
C MET A 88 -13.76 1.61 -0.75
N HIS A 89 -13.11 1.51 -1.90
CA HIS A 89 -13.55 2.17 -3.12
C HIS A 89 -14.94 1.72 -3.56
N ARG A 90 -15.24 0.42 -3.48
CA ARG A 90 -16.59 -0.09 -3.77
C ARG A 90 -17.62 0.31 -2.72
N GLY A 91 -17.23 0.42 -1.45
CA GLY A 91 -18.10 0.86 -0.36
C GLY A 91 -18.38 2.37 -0.38
N ALA A 92 -17.51 3.16 -1.02
CA ALA A 92 -17.62 4.61 -1.12
C ALA A 92 -17.27 5.10 -2.55
N PRO A 93 -18.11 4.83 -3.55
CA PRO A 93 -17.81 5.14 -4.95
C PRO A 93 -17.67 6.65 -5.23
N GLY A 94 -18.19 7.53 -4.36
CA GLY A 94 -18.03 8.98 -4.46
C GLY A 94 -16.70 9.53 -3.93
N VAL A 95 -15.84 8.66 -3.38
CA VAL A 95 -14.50 9.02 -2.89
C VAL A 95 -13.47 8.68 -3.98
N PRO A 96 -12.58 9.61 -4.35
CA PRO A 96 -11.53 9.36 -5.32
C PRO A 96 -10.69 8.12 -4.98
N LEU A 97 -10.28 7.35 -5.98
CA LEU A 97 -9.50 6.12 -5.78
C LEU A 97 -8.22 6.39 -4.97
N TRP A 98 -7.53 7.51 -5.23
CA TRP A 98 -6.32 7.87 -4.50
C TRP A 98 -6.56 8.13 -3.00
N GLU A 99 -7.71 8.69 -2.62
CA GLU A 99 -8.08 8.87 -1.22
C GLU A 99 -8.31 7.53 -0.54
N THR A 100 -9.01 6.60 -1.20
CA THR A 100 -9.21 5.23 -0.66
C THR A 100 -7.92 4.43 -0.57
N LEU A 101 -6.99 4.62 -1.52
CA LEU A 101 -5.64 4.05 -1.47
C LEU A 101 -4.83 4.61 -0.30
N ALA A 102 -4.91 5.93 -0.05
CA ALA A 102 -4.25 6.57 1.08
C ALA A 102 -4.83 6.11 2.42
N MET A 103 -6.16 6.05 2.55
CA MET A 103 -6.82 5.58 3.77
C MET A 103 -6.50 4.10 4.07
N SER A 104 -6.52 3.25 3.03
CA SER A 104 -6.19 1.83 3.18
C SER A 104 -4.72 1.57 3.54
N LEU A 105 -3.82 2.54 3.32
CA LEU A 105 -2.39 2.43 3.67
C LEU A 105 -2.16 2.30 5.18
N PHE A 106 -3.13 2.69 6.02
CA PHE A 106 -3.08 2.47 7.46
C PHE A 106 -2.91 0.98 7.80
N VAL A 107 -3.53 0.07 7.04
CA VAL A 107 -3.44 -1.38 7.26
C VAL A 107 -2.00 -1.89 7.07
N PRO A 108 -1.36 -1.76 5.89
CA PRO A 108 0.00 -2.27 5.70
C PRO A 108 1.02 -1.56 6.58
N VAL A 109 0.87 -0.25 6.84
CA VAL A 109 1.77 0.49 7.72
C VAL A 109 1.67 -0.03 9.16
N GLY A 110 0.45 -0.21 9.67
CA GLY A 110 0.20 -0.79 10.99
C GLY A 110 0.81 -2.18 11.11
N THR A 111 0.47 -3.09 10.18
CA THR A 111 0.96 -4.47 10.17
C THR A 111 2.49 -4.56 10.09
N TYR A 112 3.11 -3.73 9.23
CA TYR A 112 4.56 -3.72 9.08
C TYR A 112 5.27 -3.16 10.31
N VAL A 113 4.84 -1.99 10.82
CA VAL A 113 5.44 -1.35 11.98
C VAL A 113 5.29 -2.22 13.23
N VAL A 114 4.10 -2.76 13.47
CA VAL A 114 3.85 -3.66 14.61
C VAL A 114 4.70 -4.92 14.49
N GLY A 115 4.72 -5.58 13.33
CA GLY A 115 5.56 -6.76 13.11
C GLY A 115 7.05 -6.47 13.33
N LYS A 116 7.50 -5.27 12.94
CA LYS A 116 8.87 -4.82 13.16
C LYS A 116 9.19 -4.68 14.65
N VAL A 117 8.37 -3.89 15.35
CA VAL A 117 8.56 -3.58 16.77
C VAL A 117 8.42 -4.84 17.63
N VAL A 118 7.42 -5.69 17.39
CA VAL A 118 7.27 -6.98 18.08
C VAL A 118 8.49 -7.86 17.84
N GLY A 119 8.95 -8.00 16.60
CA GLY A 119 10.12 -8.80 16.27
C GLY A 119 11.40 -8.29 16.94
N GLU A 120 11.55 -6.97 17.11
CA GLU A 120 12.67 -6.39 17.86
C GLU A 120 12.55 -6.60 19.37
N MET A 121 11.35 -6.46 19.94
CA MET A 121 11.11 -6.71 21.37
C MET A 121 11.33 -8.18 21.75
N LEU A 122 11.05 -9.12 20.84
CA LEU A 122 11.28 -10.56 21.06
C LEU A 122 12.76 -10.97 21.00
N ARG A 123 13.64 -10.13 20.43
CA ARG A 123 15.09 -10.42 20.35
C ARG A 123 15.86 -10.23 21.66
N VAL A 124 15.21 -9.79 22.73
CA VAL A 124 15.87 -9.47 24.03
C VAL A 124 16.30 -10.72 24.82
N ARG A 125 16.50 -11.87 24.16
CA ARG A 125 17.35 -12.95 24.70
C ARG A 125 18.42 -13.30 23.68
N PRO A 126 19.57 -12.59 23.68
CA PRO A 126 20.78 -13.28 23.33
C PRO A 126 20.88 -14.46 24.30
N VAL A 127 20.90 -15.67 23.76
CA VAL A 127 21.57 -16.75 24.46
C VAL A 127 22.96 -16.21 24.72
N GLN A 128 23.25 -15.88 25.98
CA GLN A 128 24.61 -15.84 26.47
C GLN A 128 25.14 -17.27 26.25
N GLU A 129 25.60 -17.53 25.03
CA GLU A 129 26.61 -18.55 24.81
C GLU A 129 27.73 -18.16 25.75
N GLY A 130 27.93 -19.01 26.75
CA GLY A 130 28.96 -18.83 27.75
C GLY A 130 30.29 -18.67 27.04
N TRP A 131 30.71 -17.42 26.84
CA TRP A 131 32.11 -17.09 26.71
C TRP A 131 32.74 -17.45 28.03
N ASN A 132 33.21 -18.69 28.10
CA ASN A 132 33.99 -19.22 29.18
C ASN A 132 35.43 -18.71 28.94
N PRO A 133 35.97 -17.76 29.72
CA PRO A 133 37.33 -17.26 29.51
C PRO A 133 38.42 -18.29 29.89
N GLY A 134 38.05 -19.56 30.10
CA GLY A 134 38.92 -20.63 30.58
C GLY A 134 39.59 -21.49 29.51
N VAL A 135 39.26 -21.38 28.23
CA VAL A 135 39.95 -22.16 27.18
C VAL A 135 41.23 -21.43 26.78
N ARG A 136 42.27 -21.63 27.60
CA ARG A 136 43.67 -21.36 27.21
C ARG A 136 43.95 -22.07 25.88
N LYS A 137 44.18 -21.31 24.81
CA LYS A 137 44.92 -21.80 23.64
C LYS A 137 46.27 -22.34 24.14
N PRO A 138 46.63 -23.61 23.89
CA PRO A 138 48.00 -24.04 24.11
C PRO A 138 48.90 -23.31 23.10
N ALA A 139 49.96 -22.69 23.61
CA ALA A 139 50.96 -21.99 22.81
C ALA A 139 51.65 -22.95 21.82
N PRO A 140 51.99 -22.51 20.60
CA PRO A 140 52.88 -23.27 19.73
C PRO A 140 54.27 -23.25 20.36
N ARG A 141 54.74 -24.43 20.76
CA ARG A 141 56.08 -24.67 21.30
C ARG A 141 57.04 -24.78 20.12
N SER A 142 57.83 -23.74 19.90
CA SER A 142 59.02 -23.76 19.05
C SER A 142 60.28 -24.13 19.87
N GLU A 143 61.29 -24.64 19.15
CA GLU A 143 62.68 -24.95 19.54
C GLU A 143 62.93 -26.38 20.09
N HIS A 144 63.86 -27.22 19.62
CA HIS A 144 64.88 -27.30 18.53
C HIS A 144 65.66 -28.67 18.78
N PRO A 145 66.83 -29.04 18.19
CA PRO A 145 67.26 -29.34 16.81
C PRO A 145 68.11 -30.67 16.62
N LEU A 146 68.57 -30.95 15.36
CA LEU A 146 69.69 -31.83 14.88
C LEU A 146 69.41 -33.35 14.74
N LEU A 147 69.74 -34.15 13.70
CA LEU A 147 70.56 -34.20 12.44
C LEU A 147 70.28 -35.59 11.77
N PRO A 148 70.89 -36.06 10.65
CA PRO A 148 71.49 -35.45 9.46
C PRO A 148 71.01 -36.05 8.09
N ALA A 149 71.28 -35.29 7.03
CA ALA A 149 71.67 -35.68 5.66
C ALA A 149 71.19 -37.02 5.04
N GLU A 150 70.39 -36.92 3.97
CA GLU A 150 70.67 -37.69 2.76
C GLU A 150 70.49 -36.80 1.53
N GLN A 151 71.53 -36.79 0.70
CA GLN A 151 71.68 -36.04 -0.53
C GLN A 151 70.84 -36.71 -1.63
N ASP A 152 70.13 -35.92 -2.43
CA ASP A 152 69.77 -36.35 -3.78
C ASP A 152 70.15 -35.24 -4.78
N PRO A 153 71.13 -35.48 -5.67
CA PRO A 153 71.67 -34.46 -6.55
C PRO A 153 71.12 -34.60 -7.97
N HIS A 154 70.06 -33.86 -8.32
CA HIS A 154 69.78 -33.55 -9.73
C HIS A 154 69.22 -32.12 -9.91
N LEU A 155 70.15 -31.16 -9.93
CA LEU A 155 70.15 -30.02 -10.87
C LEU A 155 70.10 -30.56 -12.31
N ALA A 156 69.56 -29.92 -13.35
CA ALA A 156 69.21 -28.54 -13.66
C ALA A 156 68.00 -28.60 -14.62
N GLU A 157 67.15 -27.60 -14.85
CA GLU A 157 67.38 -26.39 -15.66
C GLU A 157 65.92 -25.93 -15.91
N ARG A 158 65.39 -24.78 -15.47
CA ARG A 158 65.51 -23.47 -16.11
C ARG A 158 64.62 -22.47 -15.36
N LEU A 159 65.20 -21.31 -15.11
CA LEU A 159 64.61 -20.01 -14.75
C LEU A 159 65.35 -18.98 -15.65
N PRO A 160 65.01 -17.66 -15.72
CA PRO A 160 63.91 -16.84 -15.16
C PRO A 160 63.31 -15.93 -16.31
N PRO A 161 62.78 -14.67 -16.16
CA PRO A 161 62.59 -13.83 -14.97
C PRO A 161 61.32 -12.92 -14.83
N ILE A 162 61.05 -12.56 -13.56
CA ILE A 162 60.81 -11.21 -13.00
C ILE A 162 59.55 -10.40 -13.41
N ALA A 163 58.69 -10.12 -12.43
CA ALA A 163 58.34 -8.75 -12.02
C ALA A 163 57.59 -8.76 -10.66
N GLU A 164 58.35 -8.53 -9.59
CA GLU A 164 57.86 -7.96 -8.34
C GLU A 164 57.47 -6.50 -8.57
N GLN A 165 56.43 -6.02 -7.90
CA GLN A 165 56.54 -4.84 -7.03
C GLN A 165 55.28 -4.67 -6.15
N ALA A 166 55.46 -4.97 -4.86
CA ALA A 166 54.85 -4.22 -3.78
C ALA A 166 55.36 -2.75 -3.84
N THR A 167 54.75 -1.72 -3.27
CA THR A 167 54.56 -1.51 -1.81
C THR A 167 53.84 -0.16 -1.61
N GLU A 168 53.28 0.04 -0.39
CA GLU A 168 53.15 1.34 0.32
C GLU A 168 52.15 2.39 -0.23
N GLN A 169 51.45 3.22 0.54
CA GLN A 169 51.41 3.56 1.97
C GLN A 169 50.17 4.47 2.18
N ARG A 170 49.57 4.44 3.37
CA ARG A 170 48.68 5.52 3.88
C ARG A 170 49.52 6.77 4.17
N PRO A 171 48.89 7.96 4.19
CA PRO A 171 48.72 8.60 5.49
C PRO A 171 47.35 9.28 5.72
N LEU A 172 47.00 9.35 7.00
CA LEU A 172 46.04 10.28 7.59
C LEU A 172 46.66 11.68 7.66
N VAL A 173 45.92 12.73 7.28
CA VAL A 173 46.09 14.09 7.82
C VAL A 173 44.71 14.74 7.98
N HIS A 174 44.59 15.47 9.08
CA HIS A 174 43.45 16.12 9.69
C HIS A 174 43.70 17.64 9.65
N GLU A 175 42.74 18.45 9.19
CA GLU A 175 42.63 19.91 9.45
C GLU A 175 41.24 20.34 8.88
N GLN A 176 40.20 20.69 9.63
CA GLN A 176 39.98 21.69 10.68
C GLN A 176 39.92 23.14 10.16
N ASN A 177 38.78 23.81 10.45
CA ASN A 177 38.45 25.26 10.35
C ASN A 177 38.03 25.79 8.95
N GLY A 178 36.92 26.51 8.77
CA GLY A 178 36.00 27.15 9.71
C GLY A 178 34.75 27.77 9.02
N PRO A 179 33.95 28.55 9.76
CA PRO A 179 32.60 29.02 9.41
C PRO A 179 32.58 30.45 8.84
N PHE A 180 31.77 30.70 7.79
CA PHE A 180 31.29 32.00 7.23
C PHE A 180 30.83 31.70 5.79
N ALA A 181 29.73 32.14 5.19
CA ALA A 181 28.67 33.11 5.46
C ALA A 181 27.45 32.61 4.65
N GLU A 182 26.22 32.56 5.18
CA GLU A 182 25.32 33.70 5.25
C GLU A 182 25.27 34.52 3.95
N ARG A 183 24.32 34.16 3.06
CA ARG A 183 23.45 35.12 2.35
C ARG A 183 22.44 34.45 1.39
N LEU A 184 21.17 34.72 1.69
CA LEU A 184 20.11 35.11 0.76
C LEU A 184 19.53 34.05 -0.19
N ARG A 185 18.38 33.49 0.23
CA ARG A 185 17.09 33.70 -0.47
C ARG A 185 15.93 33.15 0.37
N GLU A 186 15.53 33.96 1.34
CA GLU A 186 14.15 33.95 1.82
C GLU A 186 13.33 34.78 0.82
N GLU A 187 12.36 34.17 0.13
CA GLU A 187 11.28 34.91 -0.52
C GLU A 187 10.13 35.09 0.48
N PRO A 188 9.55 36.30 0.59
CA PRO A 188 8.56 36.60 1.60
C PRO A 188 7.20 36.04 1.19
N GLU A 189 6.66 35.16 2.02
CA GLU A 189 5.22 34.90 2.11
C GLU A 189 4.49 36.24 2.32
N ARG A 190 3.94 36.80 1.24
CA ARG A 190 2.93 37.84 1.37
C ARG A 190 1.68 37.20 1.96
N ALA A 191 1.40 37.55 3.20
CA ALA A 191 0.17 37.24 3.92
C ALA A 191 -1.07 37.62 3.10
N LEU A 192 -1.70 36.61 2.49
CA LEU A 192 -3.04 36.72 1.92
C LEU A 192 -4.06 36.80 3.07
N HIS A 193 -4.89 37.82 3.02
CA HIS A 193 -5.89 38.14 4.05
C HIS A 193 -6.91 36.99 4.18
N PRO A 194 -7.33 36.60 5.40
CA PRO A 194 -8.19 35.43 5.64
C PRO A 194 -9.48 35.36 4.81
N LEU A 195 -10.05 36.52 4.45
CA LEU A 195 -11.30 36.64 3.71
C LEU A 195 -11.18 36.21 2.24
N GLU A 196 -10.02 36.36 1.61
CA GLU A 196 -9.82 35.93 0.22
C GLU A 196 -9.62 34.41 0.10
N ARG A 197 -9.11 33.77 1.16
CA ARG A 197 -9.04 32.30 1.26
C ARG A 197 -10.44 31.70 1.34
N GLU A 198 -11.32 32.26 2.17
CA GLU A 198 -12.70 31.77 2.30
C GLU A 198 -13.52 31.94 1.02
N ALA A 199 -13.33 33.05 0.30
CA ALA A 199 -14.04 33.29 -0.97
C ALA A 199 -13.63 32.30 -2.07
N ARG A 200 -12.33 31.93 -2.16
CA ARG A 200 -11.87 30.89 -3.09
C ARG A 200 -12.35 29.50 -2.71
N VAL A 201 -12.39 29.17 -1.42
CA VAL A 201 -12.90 27.87 -0.95
C VAL A 201 -14.37 27.72 -1.30
N ARG A 202 -15.22 28.74 -1.08
CA ARG A 202 -16.65 28.68 -1.42
C ARG A 202 -16.92 28.59 -2.93
N LEU A 203 -16.09 29.21 -3.76
CA LEU A 203 -16.19 29.09 -5.22
C LEU A 203 -15.77 27.71 -5.72
N SER A 204 -14.73 27.12 -5.13
CA SER A 204 -14.32 25.74 -5.45
C SER A 204 -15.32 24.70 -4.94
N GLU A 205 -15.92 24.89 -3.76
CA GLU A 205 -16.96 24.00 -3.22
C GLU A 205 -18.20 23.95 -4.12
N ARG A 206 -18.70 25.11 -4.58
CA ARG A 206 -19.85 25.15 -5.51
C ARG A 206 -19.55 24.47 -6.85
N LYS A 207 -18.32 24.59 -7.35
CA LYS A 207 -17.92 23.97 -8.62
C LYS A 207 -17.79 22.44 -8.49
N VAL A 208 -17.24 21.97 -7.38
CA VAL A 208 -17.09 20.53 -7.06
C VAL A 208 -18.44 19.88 -6.76
N GLU A 209 -19.36 20.59 -6.13
CA GLU A 209 -20.71 20.09 -5.85
C GLU A 209 -21.51 19.90 -7.15
N THR A 210 -21.37 20.83 -8.11
CA THR A 210 -22.03 20.75 -9.43
C THR A 210 -21.45 19.61 -10.30
N GLU A 211 -20.13 19.38 -10.25
CA GLU A 211 -19.49 18.28 -10.98
C GLU A 211 -19.77 16.90 -10.35
N ARG A 212 -19.84 16.81 -9.02
CA ARG A 212 -20.25 15.57 -8.33
C ARG A 212 -21.71 15.19 -8.61
N SER A 213 -22.62 16.16 -8.75
CA SER A 213 -24.01 15.87 -9.15
C SER A 213 -24.10 15.21 -10.53
N LEU A 214 -23.18 15.55 -11.44
CA LEU A 214 -23.16 15.00 -12.80
C LEU A 214 -22.54 13.60 -12.88
N GLU A 215 -21.53 13.29 -12.06
CA GLU A 215 -20.91 11.95 -12.03
C GLU A 215 -21.69 10.92 -11.20
N LEU A 216 -22.53 11.35 -10.25
CA LEU A 216 -23.31 10.47 -9.37
C LEU A 216 -24.66 10.01 -9.94
N GLU A 217 -25.14 10.55 -11.05
CA GLU A 217 -26.52 10.32 -11.50
C GLU A 217 -26.68 9.53 -12.79
N VAL A 218 -25.75 8.61 -13.04
CA VAL A 218 -25.92 7.60 -14.08
C VAL A 218 -25.69 6.22 -13.45
N ASP A 219 -26.50 5.89 -12.44
CA ASP A 219 -26.56 4.54 -11.88
C ASP A 219 -27.15 3.54 -12.90
N GLU A 220 -27.05 2.23 -12.64
CA GLU A 220 -27.54 1.17 -13.53
C GLU A 220 -29.01 1.39 -13.97
N ARG A 221 -29.82 1.98 -13.08
CA ARG A 221 -31.22 2.31 -13.32
C ARG A 221 -31.38 3.52 -14.25
N GLY A 222 -30.56 4.56 -14.09
CA GLY A 222 -30.47 5.68 -15.02
C GLY A 222 -30.04 5.23 -16.43
N LEU A 223 -29.02 4.37 -16.51
CA LEU A 223 -28.60 3.75 -17.78
C LEU A 223 -29.71 2.90 -18.41
N ALA A 224 -30.46 2.14 -17.63
CA ALA A 224 -31.59 1.36 -18.13
C ALA A 224 -32.68 2.25 -18.72
N ILE A 225 -32.98 3.39 -18.08
CA ILE A 225 -33.93 4.40 -18.61
C ILE A 225 -33.41 4.98 -19.93
N LEU A 226 -32.14 5.40 -19.99
CA LEU A 226 -31.54 5.97 -21.20
C LEU A 226 -31.50 4.97 -22.36
N ASN A 227 -31.14 3.71 -22.11
CA ASN A 227 -31.17 2.65 -23.12
C ASN A 227 -32.59 2.34 -23.61
N THR A 228 -33.59 2.43 -22.72
CA THR A 228 -35.00 2.25 -23.10
C THR A 228 -35.49 3.40 -23.98
N LEU A 229 -35.10 4.63 -23.68
CA LEU A 229 -35.40 5.80 -24.52
C LEU A 229 -34.69 5.71 -25.88
N ARG A 230 -33.42 5.30 -25.89
CA ARG A 230 -32.62 5.12 -27.11
C ARG A 230 -33.19 4.04 -28.03
N SER A 231 -33.66 2.93 -27.47
CA SER A 231 -34.21 1.82 -28.26
C SER A 231 -35.62 2.07 -28.80
N ALA A 232 -36.38 2.98 -28.18
CA ALA A 232 -37.74 3.25 -28.59
C ALA A 232 -37.85 4.23 -29.78
N ASN A 233 -36.85 5.07 -30.04
CA ASN A 233 -36.85 6.10 -31.09
C ASN A 233 -38.14 6.96 -31.16
N ALA A 234 -38.87 7.08 -30.04
CA ALA A 234 -40.12 7.80 -29.92
C ALA A 234 -40.34 8.27 -28.47
N PRO A 235 -41.14 9.32 -28.22
CA PRO A 235 -41.48 9.76 -26.87
C PRO A 235 -42.12 8.64 -26.05
N LEU A 236 -41.58 8.40 -24.85
CA LEU A 236 -42.12 7.40 -23.93
C LEU A 236 -42.77 8.06 -22.71
N SER A 237 -43.98 7.60 -22.38
CA SER A 237 -44.63 8.01 -21.14
C SER A 237 -43.94 7.40 -19.91
N LEU A 238 -44.15 8.03 -18.76
CA LEU A 238 -43.60 7.56 -17.49
C LEU A 238 -44.07 6.15 -17.10
N SER A 239 -45.32 5.81 -17.45
CA SER A 239 -45.87 4.46 -17.23
C SER A 239 -45.23 3.42 -18.14
N GLU A 240 -44.89 3.81 -19.36
CA GLU A 240 -44.23 2.95 -20.34
C GLU A 240 -42.78 2.66 -19.93
N LEU A 241 -42.05 3.70 -19.49
CA LEU A 241 -40.69 3.57 -18.98
C LEU A 241 -40.63 2.68 -17.74
N SER A 242 -41.55 2.88 -16.78
CA SER A 242 -41.65 2.02 -15.59
C SER A 242 -41.92 0.56 -15.95
N ARG A 243 -42.81 0.29 -16.91
CA ARG A 243 -43.11 -1.08 -17.35
C ARG A 243 -41.93 -1.75 -18.06
N ARG A 244 -41.22 -1.01 -18.93
CA ARG A 244 -40.10 -1.56 -19.72
C ARG A 244 -38.83 -1.77 -18.89
N THR A 245 -38.58 -0.90 -17.92
CA THR A 245 -37.39 -0.98 -17.05
C THR A 245 -37.60 -1.81 -15.79
N GLY A 246 -38.86 -2.09 -15.40
CA GLY A 246 -39.20 -2.71 -14.13
C GLY A 246 -39.00 -1.79 -12.91
N ILE A 247 -38.67 -0.51 -13.14
CA ILE A 247 -38.41 0.47 -12.08
C ILE A 247 -39.75 1.10 -11.64
N PRO A 248 -39.99 1.32 -10.33
CA PRO A 248 -41.19 2.01 -9.85
C PRO A 248 -41.37 3.41 -10.46
N LYS A 249 -42.62 3.79 -10.76
CA LYS A 249 -42.97 5.08 -11.40
C LYS A 249 -42.40 6.30 -10.65
N SER A 250 -42.43 6.31 -9.32
CA SER A 250 -41.87 7.40 -8.50
C SER A 250 -40.35 7.55 -8.70
N THR A 251 -39.63 6.43 -8.77
CA THR A 251 -38.18 6.41 -9.02
C THR A 251 -37.85 6.83 -10.45
N VAL A 252 -38.64 6.40 -11.44
CA VAL A 252 -38.51 6.85 -12.84
C VAL A 252 -38.73 8.36 -12.94
N HIS A 253 -39.75 8.89 -12.25
CA HIS A 253 -40.02 10.33 -12.22
C HIS A 253 -38.84 11.14 -11.66
N ALA A 254 -38.34 10.73 -10.49
CA ALA A 254 -37.22 11.41 -9.85
C ALA A 254 -35.97 11.43 -10.75
N LYS A 255 -35.64 10.29 -11.36
CA LYS A 255 -34.47 10.17 -12.25
C LYS A 255 -34.63 10.93 -13.56
N LEU A 256 -35.82 10.94 -14.16
CA LEU A 256 -36.06 11.69 -15.40
C LEU A 256 -35.96 13.20 -15.18
N ASN A 257 -36.43 13.71 -14.04
CA ASN A 257 -36.30 15.13 -13.72
C ASN A 257 -34.83 15.53 -13.62
N ALA A 258 -34.02 14.73 -12.95
CA ALA A 258 -32.63 15.05 -12.75
C ALA A 258 -31.80 14.87 -14.04
N LEU A 259 -32.13 13.85 -14.87
CA LEU A 259 -31.59 13.73 -16.24
C LEU A 259 -32.01 14.90 -17.15
N ALA A 260 -33.18 15.50 -16.93
CA ALA A 260 -33.60 16.70 -17.65
C ALA A 260 -32.88 17.96 -17.17
N GLU A 261 -32.64 18.09 -15.87
CA GLU A 261 -31.81 19.16 -15.30
C GLU A 261 -30.37 19.09 -15.85
N ALA A 262 -29.84 17.87 -16.03
CA ALA A 262 -28.56 17.61 -16.69
C ALA A 262 -28.61 17.80 -18.23
N GLY A 263 -29.79 18.07 -18.80
CA GLY A 263 -29.96 18.30 -20.23
C GLY A 263 -29.82 17.07 -21.13
N VAL A 264 -29.88 15.86 -20.56
CA VAL A 264 -29.74 14.58 -21.28
C VAL A 264 -31.06 14.13 -21.92
N VAL A 265 -32.18 14.39 -21.24
CA VAL A 265 -33.53 14.08 -21.72
C VAL A 265 -34.37 15.35 -21.81
N VAL A 266 -35.34 15.35 -22.72
CA VAL A 266 -36.30 16.45 -22.88
C VAL A 266 -37.70 15.90 -22.63
N ARG A 267 -38.50 16.69 -21.92
CA ARG A 267 -39.92 16.43 -21.73
C ARG A 267 -40.71 17.12 -22.84
N SER A 268 -41.41 16.33 -23.64
CA SER A 268 -42.39 16.78 -24.63
C SER A 268 -43.82 16.58 -24.11
N GLU A 269 -44.81 17.06 -24.86
CA GLU A 269 -46.24 16.80 -24.54
C GLU A 269 -46.59 15.30 -24.66
N GLU A 270 -45.88 14.55 -25.50
CA GLU A 270 -46.11 13.13 -25.77
C GLU A 270 -45.36 12.20 -24.81
N GLY A 271 -44.35 12.70 -24.10
CA GLY A 271 -43.53 11.92 -23.17
C GLY A 271 -42.09 12.40 -23.07
N TRP A 272 -41.20 11.50 -22.66
CA TRP A 272 -39.77 11.77 -22.52
C TRP A 272 -39.01 11.24 -23.73
N THR A 273 -38.07 12.03 -24.23
CA THR A 273 -37.14 11.66 -25.31
C THR A 273 -35.71 11.97 -24.90
N LEU A 274 -34.74 11.33 -25.54
CA LEU A 274 -33.35 11.77 -25.45
C LEU A 274 -33.18 13.09 -26.20
N LYS A 275 -32.35 13.97 -25.66
CA LYS A 275 -31.87 15.12 -26.42
C LYS A 275 -30.90 14.59 -27.48
N GLU A 276 -31.29 14.61 -28.75
CA GLU A 276 -30.38 14.27 -29.83
C GLU A 276 -29.17 15.21 -29.78
N GLY A 277 -27.98 14.62 -29.68
CA GLY A 277 -26.74 15.35 -29.82
C GLY A 277 -26.70 15.95 -31.22
N SER A 278 -26.48 17.25 -31.29
CA SER A 278 -26.14 17.99 -32.51
C SER A 278 -25.23 17.17 -33.42
N ASP A 279 -25.75 16.72 -34.57
CA ASP A 279 -24.93 16.53 -35.76
C ASP A 279 -24.45 17.93 -36.21
N ALA A 280 -23.22 18.28 -35.83
CA ALA A 280 -22.32 19.22 -36.52
C ALA A 280 -20.95 19.22 -35.84
#